data_AF-G5J6R5-F1
#
_entry.id   AF-G5J6R5-F1
#
_cell.length_a   1.000
_cell.length_b   1.000
_cell.length_c   1.000
_cell.angle_alpha   90.00
_cell.angle_beta   90.00
_cell.angle_gamma   90.00
#
_symmetry.space_group_name_H-M   'P 1'
#
loop_
_entity.id
_entity.type
_entity.pdbx_description
1 polymer ?
#
loop_
_entity_poly.entity_id
_entity_poly.type
_entity_poly.pdbx_seq_one_letter_code
_entity_poly.pdbx_strand_id
1 'polypeptide(L)'
;MSVKTASNLMFIASKIEELINQKSSGILKLTHQGKLLVNIYIYSGRLQYIVDEQHRIRRWQRLIKRTCPNWKIPEMWPENEPWEYEILANGISKKELSLNQVKAVIAGVAKECLFEICQQDKIDMTWEVLERQRSALAYCLTLSSAEIHPLLGDVEQMKIKYDRVGCSQINPSMSPIKNEKLDSIKLPVNPRYFDGNFTLWDISQQVKISLTKLVSDLNVLIENQVISLKELPDLASPHKRIQSKTAQTSPQKTNTINPQPSRQKKKTLIACIDDSAVVGFNLKQILSPMGYDVLTIQEPMAGFGELIKHQPDLILLDLHMPNANGYSVCKFLRETPVFNKTPIIILTSQDTMIDRTRAKLAGATDFIAKPPEAKVLLQMLNNLLLN
;
A
#
# COMPACT_ATOMS: atom_id res chain seq x y z
N MET A 1 12.05 -4.84 45.08
CA MET A 1 11.50 -3.61 44.48
C MET A 1 12.06 -3.49 43.07
N SER A 2 11.26 -3.85 42.06
CA SER A 2 11.59 -3.63 40.65
C SER A 2 10.57 -2.63 40.13
N VAL A 3 11.05 -1.46 39.74
CA VAL A 3 10.24 -0.41 39.12
C VAL A 3 9.60 -1.02 37.89
N LYS A 4 8.25 -1.07 37.85
CA LYS A 4 7.49 -1.50 36.68
C LYS A 4 7.89 -0.62 35.50
N THR A 5 8.84 -1.07 34.68
CA THR A 5 9.05 -0.52 33.35
C THR A 5 7.73 -0.70 32.62
N ALA A 6 7.03 0.41 32.33
CA ALA A 6 5.85 0.34 31.49
C ALA A 6 6.23 -0.34 30.17
N SER A 7 5.47 -1.37 29.79
CA SER A 7 5.75 -2.14 28.57
C SER A 7 5.79 -1.19 27.38
N ASN A 8 6.74 -1.35 26.46
CA ASN A 8 6.81 -0.56 25.23
C ASN A 8 5.48 -0.59 24.44
N LEU A 9 4.74 -1.70 24.54
CA LEU A 9 3.39 -1.80 23.99
C LEU A 9 2.42 -0.78 24.59
N MET A 10 2.50 -0.49 25.90
CA MET A 10 1.64 0.48 26.57
C MET A 10 1.90 1.90 26.06
N PHE A 11 3.16 2.28 25.84
CA PHE A 11 3.51 3.57 25.26
C PHE A 11 3.02 3.71 23.82
N ILE A 12 3.23 2.67 22.99
CA ILE A 12 2.73 2.64 21.62
C ILE A 12 1.20 2.71 21.59
N ALA A 13 0.52 1.91 22.42
CA ALA A 13 -0.93 1.90 22.53
C ALA A 13 -1.48 3.26 22.96
N SER A 14 -0.86 3.89 23.97
CA SER A 14 -1.24 5.23 24.41
C SER A 14 -1.07 6.27 23.30
N LYS A 15 0.01 6.18 22.50
CA LYS A 15 0.22 7.12 21.40
C LYS A 15 -0.76 6.89 20.26
N ILE A 16 -1.06 5.63 19.93
CA ILE A 16 -2.09 5.29 18.94
C ILE A 16 -3.45 5.82 19.41
N GLU A 17 -3.80 5.66 20.68
CA GLU A 17 -5.06 6.13 21.26
C GLU A 17 -5.18 7.67 21.18
N GLU A 18 -4.11 8.39 21.46
CA GLU A 18 -4.06 9.85 21.28
C GLU A 18 -4.39 10.25 19.82
N LEU A 19 -3.76 9.58 18.85
CA LEU A 19 -3.96 9.84 17.42
C LEU A 19 -5.36 9.46 16.93
N ILE A 20 -5.95 8.39 17.48
CA ILE A 20 -7.34 7.98 17.23
C ILE A 20 -8.29 9.09 17.70
N ASN A 21 -8.13 9.57 18.93
CA ASN A 21 -9.02 10.57 19.53
C ASN A 21 -8.92 11.93 18.82
N GLN A 22 -7.75 12.30 18.33
CA GLN A 22 -7.53 13.52 17.54
C GLN A 22 -7.99 13.39 16.07
N LYS A 23 -8.39 12.20 15.62
CA LYS A 23 -8.69 11.90 14.20
C LYS A 23 -7.51 12.27 13.28
N SER A 24 -6.29 12.06 13.75
CA SER A 24 -5.07 12.47 13.05
C SER A 24 -4.84 11.67 11.77
N SER A 25 -4.14 12.26 10.79
CA SER A 25 -3.70 11.61 9.56
C SER A 25 -2.20 11.82 9.35
N GLY A 26 -1.44 10.74 9.19
CA GLY A 26 0.02 10.80 9.20
C GLY A 26 0.69 9.46 9.44
N ILE A 27 2.01 9.50 9.67
CA ILE A 27 2.85 8.36 9.99
C ILE A 27 3.40 8.52 11.40
N LEU A 28 3.13 7.54 12.26
CA LEU A 28 3.84 7.35 13.50
C LEU A 28 5.07 6.47 13.23
N LYS A 29 6.27 7.03 13.33
CA LYS A 29 7.53 6.33 13.14
C LYS A 29 8.08 5.86 14.48
N LEU A 30 8.41 4.57 14.57
CA LEU A 30 9.05 3.95 15.72
C LEU A 30 10.51 3.69 15.39
N THR A 31 11.42 4.20 16.22
CA THR A 31 12.87 4.08 16.04
C THR A 31 13.53 3.49 17.28
N HIS A 32 14.62 2.74 17.09
CA HIS A 32 15.48 2.26 18.18
C HIS A 32 16.94 2.60 17.83
N GLN A 33 17.63 3.30 18.74
CA GLN A 33 19.01 3.75 18.54
C GLN A 33 19.21 4.52 17.21
N GLY A 34 18.23 5.37 16.87
CA GLY A 34 18.23 6.17 15.64
C GLY A 34 17.93 5.39 14.35
N LYS A 35 17.73 4.06 14.41
CA LYS A 35 17.31 3.26 13.27
C LYS A 35 15.78 3.15 13.23
N LEU A 36 15.19 3.38 12.06
CA LEU A 36 13.77 3.14 11.83
C LEU A 36 13.47 1.64 11.98
N LEU A 37 12.47 1.33 12.81
CA LEU A 37 11.94 -0.01 12.94
C LEU A 37 10.67 -0.15 12.11
N VAL A 38 9.70 0.76 12.34
CA VAL A 38 8.35 0.65 11.81
C VAL A 38 7.71 2.01 11.52
N ASN A 39 6.97 2.08 10.43
CA ASN A 39 6.04 3.14 10.09
C ASN A 39 4.59 2.66 10.28
N ILE A 40 3.85 3.32 11.17
CA ILE A 40 2.42 3.07 11.40
C ILE A 40 1.64 4.19 10.70
N TYR A 41 0.92 3.84 9.65
CA TYR A 41 0.11 4.77 8.87
C TYR A 41 -1.27 4.91 9.53
N ILE A 42 -1.61 6.12 9.96
CA ILE A 42 -2.90 6.47 10.52
C ILE A 42 -3.63 7.41 9.56
N TYR A 43 -4.90 7.15 9.29
CA TYR A 43 -5.76 8.00 8.46
C TYR A 43 -7.06 8.28 9.18
N SER A 44 -7.34 9.55 9.46
CA SER A 44 -8.54 10.01 10.18
C SER A 44 -8.79 9.25 11.49
N GLY A 45 -7.72 9.02 12.27
CA GLY A 45 -7.78 8.29 13.54
C GLY A 45 -8.02 6.78 13.39
N ARG A 46 -7.69 6.20 12.23
CA ARG A 46 -7.84 4.76 11.95
C ARG A 46 -6.53 4.18 11.47
N LEU A 47 -6.26 2.92 11.78
CA LEU A 47 -5.04 2.26 11.35
C LEU A 47 -5.16 1.85 9.88
N GLN A 48 -4.40 2.52 9.02
CA GLN A 48 -4.36 2.22 7.59
C GLN A 48 -3.49 1.00 7.32
N TYR A 49 -2.24 1.05 7.78
CA TYR A 49 -1.28 -0.04 7.58
C TYR A 49 -0.08 0.09 8.51
N ILE A 50 0.68 -0.99 8.65
CA ILE A 50 1.97 -0.99 9.37
C ILE A 50 3.02 -1.56 8.43
N VAL A 51 4.10 -0.81 8.25
CA VAL A 51 5.27 -1.22 7.46
C VAL A 51 6.44 -1.33 8.40
N ASP A 52 7.12 -2.47 8.40
CA ASP A 52 8.37 -2.65 9.11
C ASP A 52 9.55 -2.89 8.17
N GLU A 53 10.74 -2.68 8.69
CA GLU A 53 11.97 -2.83 7.91
C GLU A 53 12.50 -4.29 7.89
N GLN A 54 11.98 -5.17 8.76
CA GLN A 54 12.44 -6.54 8.90
C GLN A 54 11.38 -7.55 8.42
N HIS A 55 11.70 -8.33 7.38
CA HIS A 55 10.78 -9.39 6.88
C HIS A 55 9.43 -8.90 6.36
N ARG A 56 9.34 -7.63 5.96
CA ARG A 56 8.16 -6.98 5.37
C ARG A 56 7.46 -7.87 4.34
N ILE A 57 8.20 -8.37 3.36
CA ILE A 57 7.63 -9.13 2.22
C ILE A 57 7.27 -10.54 2.64
N ARG A 58 8.15 -11.20 3.41
CA ARG A 58 7.89 -12.53 3.98
C ARG A 58 6.62 -12.53 4.85
N ARG A 59 6.49 -11.56 5.76
CA ARG A 59 5.32 -11.40 6.63
C ARG A 59 4.06 -11.19 5.81
N TRP A 60 4.10 -10.27 4.85
CA TRP A 60 2.97 -9.99 3.99
C TRP A 60 2.53 -11.24 3.20
N GLN A 61 3.46 -11.92 2.51
CA GLN A 61 3.15 -13.13 1.76
C GLN A 61 2.61 -14.27 2.64
N ARG A 62 3.19 -14.45 3.83
CA ARG A 62 2.70 -15.44 4.83
C ARG A 62 1.23 -15.18 5.17
N LEU A 63 0.89 -13.92 5.46
CA LEU A 63 -0.48 -13.53 5.85
C LEU A 63 -1.46 -13.56 4.67
N ILE A 64 -1.03 -13.19 3.46
CA ILE A 64 -1.83 -13.39 2.24
C ILE A 64 -2.13 -14.87 2.04
N LYS A 65 -1.13 -15.75 2.12
CA LYS A 65 -1.33 -17.20 1.92
C LYS A 65 -2.30 -17.79 2.95
N ARG A 66 -2.28 -17.27 4.19
CA ARG A 66 -3.18 -17.70 5.27
C ARG A 66 -4.63 -17.26 5.03
N THR A 67 -4.83 -15.99 4.67
CA THR A 67 -6.14 -15.33 4.68
C THR A 67 -6.81 -15.32 3.30
N CYS A 68 -5.99 -15.32 2.23
CA CYS A 68 -6.41 -15.23 0.84
C CYS A 68 -5.74 -16.34 0.00
N PRO A 69 -5.92 -17.64 0.33
CA PRO A 69 -5.13 -18.74 -0.24
C PRO A 69 -5.30 -18.90 -1.76
N ASN A 70 -6.44 -18.49 -2.31
CA ASN A 70 -6.74 -18.61 -3.75
C ASN A 70 -6.43 -17.33 -4.53
N TRP A 71 -6.00 -16.26 -3.86
CA TRP A 71 -5.73 -15.00 -4.51
C TRP A 71 -4.34 -15.00 -5.13
N LYS A 72 -4.27 -14.64 -6.42
CA LYS A 72 -3.01 -14.49 -7.13
C LYS A 72 -2.48 -13.08 -6.91
N ILE A 73 -1.36 -12.98 -6.21
CA ILE A 73 -0.68 -11.70 -5.98
C ILE A 73 -0.28 -11.11 -7.35
N PRO A 74 -0.62 -9.83 -7.64
CA PRO A 74 -0.20 -9.18 -8.87
C PRO A 74 1.33 -9.17 -9.05
N GLU A 75 1.82 -9.25 -10.29
CA GLU A 75 3.26 -9.19 -10.56
C GLU A 75 3.84 -7.77 -10.49
N MET A 76 3.01 -6.75 -10.73
CA MET A 76 3.39 -5.34 -10.74
C MET A 76 2.91 -4.66 -9.47
N TRP A 77 3.86 -4.09 -8.71
CA TRP A 77 3.60 -3.54 -7.38
C TRP A 77 3.70 -2.00 -7.43
N PRO A 78 2.79 -1.26 -6.77
CA PRO A 78 2.79 0.20 -6.78
C PRO A 78 4.09 0.79 -6.20
N GLU A 79 4.51 1.96 -6.69
CA GLU A 79 5.68 2.68 -6.16
C GLU A 79 5.37 3.47 -4.88
N ASN A 80 4.08 3.78 -4.63
CA ASN A 80 3.66 4.56 -3.48
C ASN A 80 3.57 3.71 -2.22
N GLU A 81 4.06 4.26 -1.10
CA GLU A 81 3.96 3.62 0.21
C GLU A 81 2.63 3.93 0.94
N PRO A 82 2.03 2.96 1.66
CA PRO A 82 2.39 1.54 1.71
C PRO A 82 1.83 0.77 0.50
N TRP A 83 2.70 0.15 -0.31
CA TRP A 83 2.27 -0.51 -1.55
C TRP A 83 1.39 -1.74 -1.29
N GLU A 84 1.53 -2.41 -0.13
CA GLU A 84 0.72 -3.56 0.28
C GLU A 84 -0.75 -3.19 0.31
N TYR A 85 -1.01 -2.02 0.89
CA TYR A 85 -2.32 -1.50 1.10
C TYR A 85 -3.00 -1.18 -0.24
N GLU A 86 -2.26 -0.58 -1.18
CA GLU A 86 -2.75 -0.30 -2.53
C GLU A 86 -3.04 -1.60 -3.31
N ILE A 87 -2.19 -2.62 -3.17
CA ILE A 87 -2.42 -3.95 -3.76
C ILE A 87 -3.69 -4.59 -3.20
N LEU A 88 -3.90 -4.50 -1.88
CA LEU A 88 -5.12 -5.01 -1.23
C LEU A 88 -6.37 -4.23 -1.66
N ALA A 89 -6.29 -2.90 -1.76
CA ALA A 89 -7.39 -2.05 -2.23
C ALA A 89 -7.79 -2.36 -3.68
N ASN A 90 -6.79 -2.61 -4.55
CA ASN A 90 -7.01 -3.04 -5.91
C ASN A 90 -7.69 -4.42 -5.98
N GLY A 91 -7.32 -5.34 -5.08
CA GLY A 91 -7.96 -6.66 -4.97
C GLY A 91 -9.46 -6.57 -4.65
N ILE A 92 -9.87 -5.65 -3.78
CA ILE A 92 -11.30 -5.38 -3.53
C ILE A 92 -11.98 -4.78 -4.75
N SER A 93 -11.33 -3.78 -5.37
CA SER A 93 -11.89 -3.08 -6.54
C SER A 93 -12.16 -4.04 -7.71
N LYS A 94 -11.32 -5.07 -7.85
CA LYS A 94 -11.48 -6.16 -8.83
C LYS A 94 -12.42 -7.29 -8.38
N LYS A 95 -13.00 -7.18 -7.18
CA LYS A 95 -13.85 -8.21 -6.53
C LYS A 95 -13.14 -9.56 -6.32
N GLU A 96 -11.80 -9.54 -6.24
CA GLU A 96 -10.98 -10.73 -5.98
C GLU A 96 -10.81 -10.98 -4.49
N LEU A 97 -10.92 -9.92 -3.68
CA LEU A 97 -10.83 -9.96 -2.23
C LEU A 97 -12.07 -9.34 -1.59
N SER A 98 -12.48 -9.90 -0.45
CA SER A 98 -13.49 -9.30 0.42
C SER A 98 -12.87 -8.32 1.43
N LEU A 99 -13.69 -7.39 1.94
CA LEU A 99 -13.27 -6.47 2.99
C LEU A 99 -12.74 -7.19 4.23
N ASN A 100 -13.39 -8.27 4.64
CA ASN A 100 -12.98 -9.07 5.81
C ASN A 100 -11.60 -9.71 5.60
N GLN A 101 -11.32 -10.22 4.40
CA GLN A 101 -10.00 -10.77 4.08
C GLN A 101 -8.92 -9.69 4.16
N VAL A 102 -9.15 -8.53 3.56
CA VAL A 102 -8.17 -7.42 3.58
C VAL A 102 -7.92 -6.95 5.00
N LYS A 103 -8.97 -6.69 5.79
CA LYS A 103 -8.82 -6.25 7.18
C LYS A 103 -8.10 -7.30 8.04
N ALA A 104 -8.36 -8.59 7.83
CA ALA A 104 -7.65 -9.66 8.53
C ALA A 104 -6.16 -9.73 8.15
N VAL A 105 -5.79 -9.39 6.90
CA VAL A 105 -4.38 -9.24 6.50
C VAL A 105 -3.74 -8.05 7.21
N ILE A 106 -4.38 -6.87 7.18
CA ILE A 106 -3.88 -5.65 7.83
C ILE A 106 -3.69 -5.88 9.33
N ALA A 107 -4.71 -6.44 10.00
CA ALA A 107 -4.66 -6.78 11.41
C ALA A 107 -3.57 -7.81 11.73
N GLY A 108 -3.39 -8.83 10.88
CA GLY A 108 -2.33 -9.81 11.03
C GLY A 108 -0.94 -9.19 10.94
N VAL A 109 -0.71 -8.30 9.97
CA VAL A 109 0.57 -7.61 9.80
C VAL A 109 0.85 -6.75 11.01
N ALA A 110 -0.12 -5.94 11.42
CA ALA A 110 0.01 -5.07 12.57
C ALA A 110 0.30 -5.85 13.86
N LYS A 111 -0.39 -6.97 14.08
CA LYS A 111 -0.18 -7.84 15.24
C LYS A 111 1.23 -8.42 15.30
N GLU A 112 1.74 -8.96 14.19
CA GLU A 112 3.10 -9.53 14.16
C GLU A 112 4.17 -8.44 14.31
N CYS A 113 4.02 -7.28 13.65
CA CYS A 113 4.95 -6.16 13.79
C CYS A 113 4.98 -5.62 15.23
N LEU A 114 3.82 -5.34 15.82
CA LEU A 114 3.73 -4.81 17.19
C LEU A 114 4.26 -5.80 18.23
N PHE A 115 4.08 -7.11 18.00
CA PHE A 115 4.66 -8.15 18.84
C PHE A 115 6.19 -8.14 18.79
N GLU A 116 6.80 -7.99 17.62
CA GLU A 116 8.27 -7.94 17.52
C GLU A 116 8.86 -6.65 18.09
N ILE A 117 8.21 -5.52 17.82
CA ILE A 117 8.65 -4.21 18.31
C ILE A 117 8.62 -4.16 19.84
N CYS A 118 7.59 -4.74 20.48
CA CYS A 118 7.47 -4.67 21.95
C CYS A 118 8.52 -5.52 22.70
N GLN A 119 9.32 -6.32 21.98
CA GLN A 119 10.48 -7.03 22.54
C GLN A 119 11.72 -6.15 22.66
N GLN A 120 11.75 -4.97 22.01
CA GLN A 120 12.88 -4.03 22.12
C GLN A 120 12.88 -3.36 23.51
N ASP A 121 14.04 -2.89 23.97
CA ASP A 121 14.17 -2.27 25.30
C ASP A 121 13.67 -0.82 25.33
N LYS A 122 14.05 -0.02 24.32
CA LYS A 122 13.68 1.40 24.24
C LYS A 122 13.23 1.77 22.83
N ILE A 123 12.10 2.47 22.73
CA ILE A 123 11.54 2.93 21.46
C ILE A 123 11.31 4.43 21.54
N ASP A 124 11.83 5.15 20.56
CA ASP A 124 11.52 6.56 20.35
C ASP A 124 10.42 6.68 19.28
N MET A 125 9.52 7.63 19.47
CA MET A 125 8.34 7.82 18.63
C MET A 125 8.33 9.22 18.02
N THR A 126 8.16 9.31 16.71
CA THR A 126 8.00 10.59 16.01
C THR A 126 6.75 10.56 15.15
N TRP A 127 6.09 11.71 15.01
CA TRP A 127 4.87 11.85 14.22
C TRP A 127 5.12 12.76 13.02
N GLU A 128 4.74 12.30 11.84
CA GLU A 128 4.79 13.07 10.59
C GLU A 128 3.37 13.22 10.04
N VAL A 129 2.90 14.45 9.89
CA VAL A 129 1.57 14.73 9.31
C VAL A 129 1.60 14.45 7.81
N LEU A 130 0.59 13.75 7.31
CA LEU A 130 0.38 13.55 5.87
C LEU A 130 -0.95 14.20 5.45
N GLU A 131 -0.87 15.27 4.67
CA GLU A 131 -2.02 15.92 4.03
C GLU A 131 -2.43 15.21 2.73
N ARG A 132 -2.47 13.87 2.72
CA ARG A 132 -2.96 13.12 1.56
C ARG A 132 -4.46 12.86 1.69
N GLN A 133 -5.24 13.47 0.80
CA GLN A 133 -6.63 13.08 0.56
C GLN A 133 -6.64 11.68 -0.07
N ARG A 134 -7.23 10.68 0.62
CA ARG A 134 -7.39 9.31 0.10
C ARG A 134 -8.87 8.99 -0.12
N SER A 135 -9.15 8.14 -1.12
CA SER A 135 -10.51 7.78 -1.56
C SER A 135 -11.37 7.14 -0.46
N ALA A 136 -12.70 7.15 -0.62
CA ALA A 136 -13.63 6.49 0.30
C ALA A 136 -13.34 4.98 0.47
N LEU A 137 -12.89 4.30 -0.59
CA LEU A 137 -12.44 2.90 -0.52
C LEU A 137 -11.23 2.74 0.39
N ALA A 138 -10.27 3.67 0.36
CA ALA A 138 -9.17 3.65 1.31
C ALA A 138 -9.69 3.79 2.76
N TYR A 139 -10.65 4.68 3.01
CA TYR A 139 -11.22 4.78 4.35
C TYR A 139 -11.83 3.45 4.85
N CYS A 140 -12.60 2.74 4.02
CA CYS A 140 -13.27 1.48 4.39
C CYS A 140 -12.30 0.35 4.80
N LEU A 141 -11.09 0.34 4.23
CA LEU A 141 -10.08 -0.68 4.49
C LEU A 141 -9.35 -0.50 5.83
N THR A 142 -9.36 0.71 6.37
CA THR A 142 -8.68 1.01 7.63
C THR A 142 -9.37 0.35 8.83
N LEU A 143 -8.57 -0.06 9.82
CA LEU A 143 -9.08 -0.61 11.07
C LEU A 143 -9.56 0.52 11.98
N SER A 144 -10.81 0.40 12.43
CA SER A 144 -11.42 1.30 13.42
C SER A 144 -10.82 1.11 14.81
N SER A 145 -11.09 2.04 15.73
CA SER A 145 -10.77 1.86 17.16
C SER A 145 -11.30 0.54 17.72
N ALA A 146 -12.53 0.15 17.36
CA ALA A 146 -13.14 -1.12 17.76
C ALA A 146 -12.40 -2.37 17.25
N GLU A 147 -11.58 -2.23 16.19
CA GLU A 147 -10.74 -3.30 15.65
C GLU A 147 -9.29 -3.21 16.17
N ILE A 148 -8.80 -1.99 16.46
CA ILE A 148 -7.46 -1.73 16.99
C ILE A 148 -7.34 -2.17 18.46
N HIS A 149 -8.33 -1.88 19.31
CA HIS A 149 -8.24 -2.22 20.74
C HIS A 149 -8.12 -3.72 21.00
N PRO A 150 -8.96 -4.60 20.41
CA PRO A 150 -8.78 -6.05 20.57
C PRO A 150 -7.44 -6.53 20.02
N LEU A 151 -6.96 -5.94 18.92
CA LEU A 151 -5.65 -6.26 18.34
C LEU A 151 -4.50 -5.96 19.33
N LEU A 152 -4.52 -4.79 19.97
CA LEU A 152 -3.52 -4.43 20.98
C LEU A 152 -3.58 -5.35 22.20
N GLY A 153 -4.79 -5.68 22.67
CA GLY A 153 -4.98 -6.64 23.76
C GLY A 153 -4.46 -8.04 23.40
N ASP A 154 -4.67 -8.49 22.17
CA ASP A 154 -4.13 -9.75 21.65
C ASP A 154 -2.59 -9.78 21.67
N VAL A 155 -1.94 -8.69 21.26
CA VAL A 155 -0.47 -8.55 21.30
C VAL A 155 0.02 -8.61 22.74
N GLU A 156 -0.67 -7.92 23.66
CA GLU A 156 -0.33 -7.95 25.09
C GLU A 156 -0.44 -9.36 25.68
N GLN A 157 -1.53 -10.07 25.39
CA GLN A 157 -1.72 -11.45 25.88
C GLN A 157 -0.68 -12.40 25.29
N MET A 158 -0.31 -12.22 24.02
CA MET A 158 0.77 -12.98 23.42
C MET A 158 2.10 -12.71 24.12
N LYS A 159 2.43 -11.45 24.38
CA LYS A 159 3.65 -11.03 25.07
C LYS A 159 3.73 -11.61 26.49
N ILE A 160 2.66 -11.50 27.27
CA ILE A 160 2.57 -12.10 28.62
C ILE A 160 2.83 -13.61 28.59
N LYS A 161 2.21 -14.33 27.63
CA LYS A 161 2.43 -15.77 27.48
C LYS A 161 3.88 -16.08 27.12
N TYR A 162 4.47 -15.31 26.20
CA TYR A 162 5.84 -15.48 25.73
C TYR A 162 6.87 -15.24 26.84
N ASP A 163 6.64 -14.23 27.69
CA ASP A 163 7.51 -13.92 28.83
C ASP A 163 7.41 -14.96 29.94
N ARG A 164 6.21 -15.45 30.23
CA ARG A 164 5.99 -16.47 31.27
C ARG A 164 6.72 -17.78 31.00
N VAL A 165 6.96 -18.12 29.73
CA VAL A 165 7.69 -19.34 29.33
C VAL A 165 9.17 -19.09 29.10
N GLY A 166 9.71 -17.94 29.51
CA GLY A 166 11.14 -17.62 29.41
C GLY A 166 11.63 -17.30 27.99
N CYS A 167 10.72 -17.16 27.02
CA CYS A 167 11.08 -17.03 25.61
C CYS A 167 11.39 -15.60 25.16
N SER A 168 11.45 -14.62 26.07
CA SER A 168 11.61 -13.20 25.74
C SER A 168 12.84 -12.87 24.87
N GLN A 169 13.90 -13.68 24.98
CA GLN A 169 15.14 -13.53 24.22
C GLN A 169 15.08 -14.16 22.82
N ILE A 170 14.05 -14.94 22.52
CA ILE A 170 13.88 -15.58 21.22
C ILE A 170 13.17 -14.61 20.29
N ASN A 171 13.84 -14.25 19.19
CA ASN A 171 13.24 -13.46 18.12
C ASN A 171 12.46 -14.39 17.16
N PRO A 172 11.12 -14.25 17.02
CA PRO A 172 10.30 -15.07 16.12
C PRO A 172 10.67 -14.98 14.63
N SER A 173 11.35 -13.92 14.23
CA SER A 173 11.84 -13.71 12.87
C SER A 173 13.13 -14.50 12.59
N MET A 174 13.74 -15.15 13.59
CA MET A 174 14.86 -16.06 13.38
C MET A 174 14.41 -17.41 12.82
N SER A 175 15.32 -18.09 12.14
CA SER A 175 15.10 -19.43 11.60
C SER A 175 15.85 -20.50 12.41
N PRO A 176 15.18 -21.58 12.86
CA PRO A 176 15.84 -22.68 13.51
C PRO A 176 16.67 -23.52 12.53
N ILE A 177 17.84 -23.97 12.98
CA ILE A 177 18.73 -24.88 12.27
C ILE A 177 19.05 -26.05 13.19
N LYS A 178 18.90 -27.27 12.66
CA LYS A 178 19.26 -28.49 13.37
C LYS A 178 20.77 -28.65 13.52
N ASN A 179 21.20 -29.10 14.68
CA ASN A 179 22.57 -29.57 14.91
C ASN A 179 22.60 -31.12 14.87
N GLU A 180 23.80 -31.71 14.83
CA GLU A 180 24.01 -33.17 14.78
C GLU A 180 23.34 -33.92 15.95
N LYS A 181 23.12 -33.24 17.08
CA LYS A 181 22.49 -33.81 18.29
C LYS A 181 20.99 -34.06 18.17
N LEU A 182 20.35 -33.68 17.05
CA LEU A 182 18.89 -33.68 16.92
C LEU A 182 18.29 -35.07 16.63
N ASP A 183 19.04 -35.97 15.98
CA ASP A 183 18.49 -37.20 15.41
C ASP A 183 17.98 -38.22 16.46
N SER A 184 18.33 -38.05 17.74
CA SER A 184 17.90 -38.91 18.86
C SER A 184 16.76 -38.32 19.71
N ILE A 185 16.28 -37.11 19.38
CA ILE A 185 15.31 -36.37 20.21
C ILE A 185 13.94 -36.36 19.52
N LYS A 186 12.88 -36.65 20.29
CA LYS A 186 11.50 -36.50 19.81
C LYS A 186 11.16 -35.01 19.69
N LEU A 187 10.87 -34.57 18.46
CA LEU A 187 10.61 -33.16 18.16
C LEU A 187 9.12 -32.83 18.19
N PRO A 188 8.75 -31.62 18.62
CA PRO A 188 7.37 -31.15 18.60
C PRO A 188 6.85 -30.88 17.18
N VAL A 189 7.76 -30.66 16.22
CA VAL A 189 7.45 -30.41 14.81
C VAL A 189 8.41 -31.17 13.90
N ASN A 190 8.04 -31.33 12.63
CA ASN A 190 8.85 -32.04 11.66
C ASN A 190 10.22 -31.32 11.45
N PRO A 191 11.36 -32.03 11.62
CA PRO A 191 12.69 -31.43 11.50
C PRO A 191 13.01 -30.84 10.11
N ARG A 192 12.20 -31.13 9.07
CA ARG A 192 12.34 -30.48 7.75
C ARG A 192 12.25 -28.95 7.80
N TYR A 193 11.64 -28.39 8.85
CA TYR A 193 11.53 -26.94 9.04
C TYR A 193 12.76 -26.33 9.72
N PHE A 194 13.72 -27.13 10.16
CA PHE A 194 14.93 -26.69 10.85
C PHE A 194 16.14 -26.65 9.90
N ASP A 195 15.89 -26.12 8.70
CA ASP A 195 16.84 -26.05 7.58
C ASP A 195 17.36 -24.62 7.35
N GLY A 196 16.95 -23.66 8.18
CA GLY A 196 17.30 -22.26 8.03
C GLY A 196 16.45 -21.48 7.01
N ASN A 197 15.41 -22.08 6.42
CA ASN A 197 14.59 -21.44 5.37
C ASN A 197 13.23 -20.90 5.88
N PHE A 198 12.85 -21.24 7.11
CA PHE A 198 11.58 -20.87 7.72
C PHE A 198 11.80 -20.12 9.02
N THR A 199 11.21 -18.93 9.17
CA THR A 199 11.15 -18.24 10.47
C THR A 199 10.24 -18.99 11.44
N LEU A 200 10.35 -18.76 12.75
CA LEU A 200 9.41 -19.34 13.73
C LEU A 200 7.95 -18.95 13.42
N TRP A 201 7.73 -17.75 12.88
CA TRP A 201 6.43 -17.36 12.33
C TRP A 201 5.97 -18.26 11.18
N ASP A 202 6.84 -18.53 10.20
CA ASP A 202 6.52 -19.41 9.06
C ASP A 202 6.18 -20.82 9.55
N ILE A 203 6.97 -21.36 10.48
CA ILE A 203 6.75 -22.70 11.05
C ILE A 203 5.41 -22.75 11.78
N SER A 204 5.11 -21.75 12.61
CA SER A 204 3.85 -21.69 13.37
C SER A 204 2.63 -21.79 12.46
N GLN A 205 2.68 -21.11 11.30
CA GLN A 205 1.62 -21.15 10.31
C GLN A 205 1.56 -22.50 9.58
N GLN A 206 2.71 -23.06 9.18
CA GLN A 206 2.78 -24.31 8.42
C GLN A 206 2.27 -25.51 9.24
N VAL A 207 2.55 -25.52 10.55
CA VAL A 207 2.10 -26.58 11.46
C VAL A 207 0.78 -26.26 12.15
N LYS A 208 0.22 -25.06 11.93
CA LYS A 208 -1.04 -24.57 12.53
C LYS A 208 -1.03 -24.59 14.07
N ILE A 209 0.11 -24.26 14.68
CA ILE A 209 0.26 -24.13 16.14
C ILE A 209 0.53 -22.65 16.44
N SER A 210 -0.02 -22.12 17.54
CA SER A 210 0.27 -20.75 17.96
C SER A 210 1.77 -20.52 18.16
N LEU A 211 2.29 -19.36 17.78
CA LEU A 211 3.72 -19.01 17.94
C LEU A 211 4.19 -19.24 19.37
N THR A 212 3.43 -18.80 20.37
CA THR A 212 3.78 -18.96 21.79
C THR A 212 3.97 -20.42 22.18
N LYS A 213 3.12 -21.33 21.68
CA LYS A 213 3.24 -22.77 21.94
C LYS A 213 4.44 -23.37 21.22
N LEU A 214 4.62 -23.03 19.94
CA LEU A 214 5.76 -23.49 19.16
C LEU A 214 7.09 -23.12 19.83
N VAL A 215 7.26 -21.85 20.18
CA VAL A 215 8.50 -21.38 20.78
C VAL A 215 8.69 -21.99 22.17
N SER A 216 7.63 -22.10 22.98
CA SER A 216 7.69 -22.80 24.26
C SER A 216 8.16 -24.25 24.13
N ASP A 217 7.72 -24.97 23.09
CA ASP A 217 8.14 -26.36 22.86
C ASP A 217 9.58 -26.48 22.38
N LEU A 218 10.08 -25.45 21.69
CA LEU A 218 11.46 -25.41 21.18
C LEU A 218 12.44 -24.81 22.19
N ASN A 219 11.98 -24.10 23.22
CA ASN A 219 12.82 -23.32 24.13
C ASN A 219 13.94 -24.17 24.75
N VAL A 220 13.60 -25.33 25.29
CA VAL A 220 14.59 -26.25 25.89
C VAL A 220 15.63 -26.73 24.88
N LEU A 221 15.24 -26.94 23.62
CA LEU A 221 16.16 -27.37 22.56
C LEU A 221 17.09 -26.23 22.12
N ILE A 222 16.60 -24.99 22.15
CA ILE A 222 17.36 -23.79 21.84
C ILE A 222 18.36 -23.48 22.97
N GLU A 223 17.91 -23.52 24.23
CA GLU A 223 18.76 -23.32 25.42
C GLU A 223 19.90 -24.34 25.50
N ASN A 224 19.62 -25.60 25.18
CA ASN A 224 20.62 -26.67 25.16
C ASN A 224 21.44 -26.73 23.86
N GLN A 225 21.29 -25.73 22.97
CA GLN A 225 22.01 -25.64 21.69
C GLN A 225 21.85 -26.88 20.80
N VAL A 226 20.74 -27.57 20.92
CA VAL A 226 20.34 -28.66 20.00
C VAL A 226 19.79 -28.05 18.70
N ILE A 227 19.07 -26.94 18.84
CA ILE A 227 18.62 -26.09 17.74
C ILE A 227 19.32 -24.74 17.87
N SER A 228 19.96 -24.28 16.81
CA SER A 228 20.49 -22.91 16.74
C SER A 228 19.50 -22.00 16.00
N LEU A 229 19.51 -20.71 16.31
CA LEU A 229 18.71 -19.70 15.62
C LEU A 229 19.62 -18.85 14.74
N LYS A 230 19.25 -18.70 13.47
CA LYS A 230 19.99 -17.91 12.49
C LYS A 230 19.11 -16.81 11.89
N GLU A 231 19.71 -15.67 11.61
CA GLU A 231 19.09 -14.64 10.78
C GLU A 231 18.84 -15.14 9.37
N LEU A 232 17.64 -14.86 8.87
CA LEU A 232 17.20 -15.18 7.52
C LEU A 232 16.98 -13.86 6.79
N PRO A 233 17.47 -13.64 5.55
CA PRO A 233 17.09 -12.46 4.78
C PRO A 233 15.58 -12.44 4.47
N ASP A 234 15.05 -11.23 4.26
CA ASP A 234 13.71 -11.08 3.68
C ASP A 234 13.67 -11.62 2.24
N LEU A 235 12.46 -11.87 1.75
CA LEU A 235 12.22 -12.22 0.36
C LEU A 235 12.58 -11.05 -0.56
N ALA A 236 12.87 -11.37 -1.82
CA ALA A 236 13.30 -10.39 -2.80
C ALA A 236 12.30 -9.25 -2.93
N SER A 237 12.81 -8.02 -2.84
CA SER A 237 12.00 -6.83 -3.04
C SER A 237 11.36 -6.83 -4.44
N PRO A 238 10.07 -6.51 -4.54
CA PRO A 238 9.35 -6.37 -5.80
C PRO A 238 10.02 -5.37 -6.74
N HIS A 239 10.55 -4.30 -6.15
CA HIS A 239 11.22 -3.23 -6.87
C HIS A 239 12.64 -3.62 -7.31
N LYS A 240 13.27 -4.64 -6.70
CA LYS A 240 14.56 -5.18 -7.16
C LYS A 240 14.43 -6.05 -8.43
N ARG A 241 13.26 -6.66 -8.67
CA ARG A 241 13.03 -7.50 -9.87
C ARG A 241 13.07 -6.71 -11.18
N ILE A 242 12.82 -5.40 -11.12
CA ILE A 242 12.91 -4.46 -12.25
C ILE A 242 14.38 -4.12 -12.58
N GLN A 243 15.27 -4.09 -11.58
CA GLN A 243 16.70 -3.87 -11.79
C GLN A 243 17.46 -5.14 -12.24
N SER A 244 16.96 -6.33 -11.91
CA SER A 244 17.60 -7.60 -12.33
C SER A 244 17.29 -8.01 -13.78
N LYS A 245 16.35 -7.35 -14.47
CA LYS A 245 16.12 -7.55 -15.93
C LYS A 245 16.94 -6.60 -16.81
N THR A 246 17.67 -5.65 -16.21
CA THR A 246 18.59 -4.74 -16.91
C THR A 246 20.07 -5.13 -16.75
N ALA A 247 20.37 -6.23 -16.07
CA ALA A 247 21.73 -6.71 -15.82
C ALA A 247 22.11 -7.94 -16.67
N GLN A 248 21.85 -7.91 -17.98
CA GLN A 248 22.56 -8.71 -18.98
C GLN A 248 22.71 -7.89 -20.27
N THR A 249 23.70 -7.02 -20.28
CA THR A 249 24.47 -6.63 -21.47
C THR A 249 25.73 -5.92 -21.00
N SER A 250 26.85 -6.63 -21.06
CA SER A 250 28.20 -6.10 -20.82
C SER A 250 28.65 -5.23 -22.03
N PRO A 251 29.79 -4.52 -21.96
CA PRO A 251 29.88 -3.10 -22.25
C PRO A 251 30.37 -2.82 -23.68
N GLN A 252 29.78 -1.82 -24.33
CA GLN A 252 30.45 -1.14 -25.45
C GLN A 252 30.73 0.31 -25.08
N LYS A 253 32.03 0.61 -25.07
CA LYS A 253 32.60 1.95 -25.08
C LYS A 253 31.92 2.78 -26.17
N THR A 254 31.54 4.01 -25.87
CA THR A 254 31.94 5.18 -26.66
C THR A 254 31.56 6.48 -25.94
N ASN A 255 32.62 7.25 -25.68
CA ASN A 255 32.73 8.71 -25.70
C ASN A 255 31.81 9.57 -24.81
N THR A 256 32.43 10.01 -23.72
CA THR A 256 32.32 11.35 -23.14
C THR A 256 31.88 12.44 -24.11
N ILE A 257 30.74 13.08 -23.83
CA ILE A 257 30.50 14.50 -24.07
C ILE A 257 29.70 15.04 -22.87
N ASN A 258 30.27 16.01 -22.15
CA ASN A 258 29.64 16.71 -21.04
C ASN A 258 28.63 17.77 -21.54
N PRO A 259 27.70 18.24 -20.69
CA PRO A 259 26.35 18.64 -21.08
C PRO A 259 26.22 20.11 -21.49
N GLN A 260 25.21 20.40 -22.31
CA GLN A 260 24.61 21.73 -22.41
C GLN A 260 23.10 21.64 -22.15
N PRO A 261 22.50 22.66 -21.50
CA PRO A 261 21.12 22.61 -21.02
C PRO A 261 20.15 22.78 -22.20
N SER A 262 19.52 21.69 -22.61
CA SER A 262 18.42 21.76 -23.58
C SER A 262 17.11 22.08 -22.87
N ARG A 263 16.52 23.20 -23.30
CA ARG A 263 15.22 23.76 -22.93
C ARG A 263 14.13 22.67 -22.91
N GLN A 264 13.73 22.22 -21.72
CA GLN A 264 12.64 21.25 -21.55
C GLN A 264 11.34 21.83 -22.14
N LYS A 265 10.80 21.18 -23.19
CA LYS A 265 9.43 21.43 -23.64
C LYS A 265 8.49 21.03 -22.49
N LYS A 266 7.65 21.97 -22.05
CA LYS A 266 6.58 21.72 -21.07
C LYS A 266 5.69 20.60 -21.64
N LYS A 267 5.54 19.50 -20.89
CA LYS A 267 4.66 18.41 -21.28
C LYS A 267 3.20 18.88 -21.24
N THR A 268 2.43 18.49 -22.25
CA THR A 268 1.01 18.79 -22.35
C THR A 268 0.23 17.99 -21.32
N LEU A 269 -0.59 18.67 -20.52
CA LEU A 269 -1.33 18.10 -19.39
C LEU A 269 -2.79 17.90 -19.74
N ILE A 270 -3.28 16.67 -19.58
CA ILE A 270 -4.68 16.30 -19.77
C ILE A 270 -5.30 15.99 -18.41
N ALA A 271 -6.40 16.65 -18.05
CA ALA A 271 -7.17 16.28 -16.87
C ALA A 271 -8.24 15.24 -17.21
N CYS A 272 -8.48 14.29 -16.32
CA CYS A 272 -9.58 13.35 -16.38
C CYS A 272 -10.41 13.50 -15.11
N ILE A 273 -11.68 13.89 -15.25
CA ILE A 273 -12.66 14.05 -14.18
C ILE A 273 -13.63 12.87 -14.28
N ASP A 274 -13.44 11.87 -13.43
CA ASP A 274 -14.17 10.60 -13.48
C ASP A 274 -14.11 9.91 -12.11
N ASP A 275 -15.25 9.52 -11.55
CA ASP A 275 -15.31 8.84 -10.24
C ASP A 275 -14.70 7.43 -10.29
N SER A 276 -14.60 6.85 -11.49
CA SER A 276 -13.92 5.58 -11.73
C SER A 276 -12.41 5.75 -11.88
N ALA A 277 -11.68 5.34 -10.84
CA ALA A 277 -10.22 5.25 -10.86
C ALA A 277 -9.66 4.42 -12.04
N VAL A 278 -10.46 3.46 -12.54
CA VAL A 278 -10.09 2.59 -13.67
C VAL A 278 -9.96 3.41 -14.95
N VAL A 279 -10.83 4.39 -15.17
CA VAL A 279 -10.79 5.23 -16.38
C VAL A 279 -9.54 6.09 -16.36
N GLY A 280 -9.23 6.75 -15.23
CA GLY A 280 -8.01 7.54 -15.08
C GLY A 280 -6.72 6.72 -15.26
N PHE A 281 -6.69 5.48 -14.76
CA PHE A 281 -5.55 4.56 -14.98
C PHE A 281 -5.41 4.15 -16.44
N ASN A 282 -6.53 3.79 -17.09
CA ASN A 282 -6.54 3.39 -18.50
C ASN A 282 -6.04 4.54 -19.40
N LEU A 283 -6.51 5.77 -19.15
CA LEU A 283 -6.06 6.96 -19.85
C LEU A 283 -4.56 7.22 -19.67
N LYS A 284 -4.01 7.03 -18.46
CA LYS A 284 -2.55 7.11 -18.25
C LYS A 284 -1.78 6.11 -19.10
N GLN A 285 -2.26 4.87 -19.21
CA GLN A 285 -1.63 3.85 -20.06
C GLN A 285 -1.66 4.21 -21.54
N ILE A 286 -2.71 4.88 -22.01
CA ILE A 286 -2.84 5.31 -23.41
C ILE A 286 -1.99 6.57 -23.69
N LEU A 287 -2.00 7.54 -22.76
CA LEU A 287 -1.53 8.90 -23.00
C LEU A 287 -0.09 9.16 -22.56
N SER A 288 0.36 8.57 -21.44
CA SER A 288 1.74 8.74 -20.95
C SER A 288 2.80 8.27 -21.95
N PRO A 289 2.65 7.12 -22.64
CA PRO A 289 3.61 6.71 -23.66
C PRO A 289 3.69 7.67 -24.86
N MET A 290 2.65 8.45 -25.08
CA MET A 290 2.57 9.45 -26.15
C MET A 290 3.09 10.83 -25.72
N GLY A 291 3.62 10.94 -24.50
CA GLY A 291 4.26 12.15 -23.99
C GLY A 291 3.33 13.13 -23.26
N TYR A 292 2.07 12.76 -23.05
CA TYR A 292 1.11 13.55 -22.28
C TYR A 292 1.20 13.23 -20.78
N ASP A 293 1.09 14.25 -19.93
CA ASP A 293 0.85 14.05 -18.50
C ASP A 293 -0.65 13.99 -18.24
N VAL A 294 -1.07 13.18 -17.25
CA VAL A 294 -2.50 13.00 -16.95
C VAL A 294 -2.78 13.30 -15.47
N LEU A 295 -3.59 14.32 -15.22
CA LEU A 295 -4.15 14.66 -13.91
C LEU A 295 -5.50 13.95 -13.75
N THR A 296 -5.69 13.16 -12.69
CA THR A 296 -6.93 12.42 -12.46
C THR A 296 -7.67 12.97 -11.25
N ILE A 297 -8.95 13.31 -11.42
CA ILE A 297 -9.84 13.91 -10.43
C ILE A 297 -11.07 13.03 -10.28
N GLN A 298 -11.24 12.42 -9.11
CA GLN A 298 -12.33 11.47 -8.84
C GLN A 298 -13.56 12.13 -8.21
N GLU A 299 -13.37 13.29 -7.58
CA GLU A 299 -14.46 14.08 -7.03
C GLU A 299 -14.37 15.50 -7.60
N PRO A 300 -15.27 15.89 -8.52
CA PRO A 300 -15.18 17.18 -9.20
C PRO A 300 -15.10 18.37 -8.24
N MET A 301 -15.93 18.38 -7.19
CA MET A 301 -16.00 19.48 -6.23
C MET A 301 -14.72 19.64 -5.41
N ALA A 302 -14.08 18.54 -5.01
CA ALA A 302 -12.81 18.57 -4.29
C ALA A 302 -11.61 18.81 -5.23
N GLY A 303 -11.72 18.43 -6.50
CA GLY A 303 -10.65 18.53 -7.50
C GLY A 303 -10.57 19.86 -8.26
N PHE A 304 -11.53 20.77 -8.11
CA PHE A 304 -11.50 22.08 -8.77
C PHE A 304 -10.26 22.91 -8.43
N GLY A 305 -9.78 22.85 -7.17
CA GLY A 305 -8.56 23.53 -6.77
C GLY A 305 -7.32 23.06 -7.55
N GLU A 306 -7.22 21.74 -7.77
CA GLU A 306 -6.13 21.14 -8.55
C GLU A 306 -6.25 21.48 -10.05
N LEU A 307 -7.47 21.50 -10.60
CA LEU A 307 -7.72 21.99 -11.97
C LEU A 307 -7.22 23.43 -12.15
N ILE A 308 -7.56 24.34 -11.23
CA ILE A 308 -7.19 25.77 -11.32
C ILE A 308 -5.69 25.96 -11.19
N LYS A 309 -5.07 25.19 -10.28
CA LYS A 309 -3.62 25.23 -10.04
C LYS A 309 -2.83 24.73 -11.23
N HIS A 310 -3.28 23.64 -11.87
CA HIS A 310 -2.52 22.96 -12.91
C HIS A 310 -2.87 23.39 -14.33
N GLN A 311 -4.03 24.00 -14.55
CA GLN A 311 -4.50 24.52 -15.84
C GLN A 311 -4.24 23.54 -17.01
N PRO A 312 -4.92 22.39 -17.01
CA PRO A 312 -4.72 21.40 -18.06
C PRO A 312 -5.06 21.95 -19.44
N ASP A 313 -4.35 21.47 -20.44
CA ASP A 313 -4.54 21.83 -21.84
C ASP A 313 -5.81 21.19 -22.42
N LEU A 314 -6.32 20.12 -21.80
CA LEU A 314 -7.58 19.46 -22.17
C LEU A 314 -8.20 18.73 -20.98
N ILE A 315 -9.54 18.65 -20.96
CA ILE A 315 -10.30 17.96 -19.90
C ILE A 315 -11.12 16.83 -20.51
N LEU A 316 -10.97 15.64 -19.98
CA LEU A 316 -11.84 14.48 -20.17
C LEU A 316 -12.82 14.43 -19.00
N LEU A 317 -14.12 14.40 -19.25
CA LEU A 317 -15.14 14.55 -18.21
C LEU A 317 -16.21 13.46 -18.30
N ASP A 318 -16.44 12.76 -17.20
CA ASP A 318 -17.57 11.84 -17.06
C ASP A 318 -18.91 12.56 -16.89
N LEU A 319 -19.98 11.99 -17.43
CA LEU A 319 -21.34 12.49 -17.24
C LEU A 319 -22.01 11.95 -15.98
N HIS A 320 -21.73 10.71 -15.61
CA HIS A 320 -22.50 9.94 -14.64
C HIS A 320 -21.71 9.65 -13.37
N MET A 321 -21.47 10.70 -12.59
CA MET A 321 -20.82 10.57 -11.28
C MET A 321 -21.88 10.59 -10.15
N PRO A 322 -21.72 9.78 -9.09
CA PRO A 322 -22.73 9.61 -8.03
C PRO A 322 -23.02 10.89 -7.23
N ASN A 323 -22.06 11.82 -7.16
CA ASN A 323 -22.17 13.05 -6.37
C ASN A 323 -22.11 14.32 -7.24
N ALA A 324 -22.06 14.21 -8.57
CA ALA A 324 -21.94 15.36 -9.47
C ALA A 324 -22.54 15.06 -10.85
N ASN A 325 -23.38 15.97 -11.36
CA ASN A 325 -23.88 15.88 -12.72
C ASN A 325 -22.83 16.45 -13.69
N GLY A 326 -22.26 15.62 -14.56
CA GLY A 326 -21.21 16.04 -15.49
C GLY A 326 -21.64 17.14 -16.47
N TYR A 327 -22.93 17.26 -16.80
CA TYR A 327 -23.43 18.40 -17.59
C TYR A 327 -23.27 19.73 -16.84
N SER A 328 -23.58 19.73 -15.53
CA SER A 328 -23.41 20.92 -14.68
C SER A 328 -21.93 21.27 -14.49
N VAL A 329 -21.07 20.25 -14.33
CA VAL A 329 -19.61 20.44 -14.25
C VAL A 329 -19.06 21.05 -15.55
N CYS A 330 -19.50 20.55 -16.70
CA CYS A 330 -19.11 21.08 -18.01
C CYS A 330 -19.50 22.56 -18.15
N LYS A 331 -20.74 22.91 -17.80
CA LYS A 331 -21.23 24.30 -17.84
C LYS A 331 -20.43 25.21 -16.91
N PHE A 332 -20.17 24.75 -15.68
CA PHE A 332 -19.37 25.50 -14.71
C PHE A 332 -17.94 25.75 -15.21
N LEU A 333 -17.29 24.73 -15.81
CA LEU A 333 -15.97 24.88 -16.42
C LEU A 333 -15.98 25.91 -17.56
N ARG A 334 -17.04 25.96 -18.38
CA ARG A 334 -17.18 26.95 -19.45
C ARG A 334 -17.39 28.38 -18.95
N GLU A 335 -18.10 28.53 -17.84
CA GLU A 335 -18.31 29.82 -17.17
C GLU A 335 -17.07 30.29 -16.40
N THR A 336 -16.11 29.40 -16.13
CA THR A 336 -14.85 29.72 -15.46
C THR A 336 -13.83 30.31 -16.45
N PRO A 337 -13.34 31.55 -16.28
CA PRO A 337 -12.48 32.22 -17.26
C PRO A 337 -11.21 31.45 -17.65
N VAL A 338 -10.63 30.70 -16.72
CA VAL A 338 -9.39 29.93 -16.93
C VAL A 338 -9.63 28.70 -17.84
N PHE A 339 -10.86 28.17 -17.90
CA PHE A 339 -11.19 26.95 -18.68
C PHE A 339 -12.18 27.20 -19.83
N ASN A 340 -12.62 28.43 -20.05
CA ASN A 340 -13.65 28.74 -21.04
C ASN A 340 -13.29 28.27 -22.46
N LYS A 341 -12.00 28.23 -22.79
CA LYS A 341 -11.44 27.77 -24.07
C LYS A 341 -10.77 26.40 -23.99
N THR A 342 -10.57 25.84 -22.81
CA THR A 342 -9.96 24.50 -22.66
C THR A 342 -10.88 23.46 -23.29
N PRO A 343 -10.43 22.64 -24.25
CA PRO A 343 -11.26 21.58 -24.82
C PRO A 343 -11.79 20.63 -23.74
N ILE A 344 -13.09 20.32 -23.79
CA ILE A 344 -13.74 19.36 -22.88
C ILE A 344 -14.29 18.22 -23.73
N ILE A 345 -13.75 17.01 -23.57
CA ILE A 345 -14.28 15.81 -24.20
C ILE A 345 -15.06 15.03 -23.14
N ILE A 346 -16.30 14.69 -23.45
CA ILE A 346 -17.11 13.84 -22.59
C ILE A 346 -16.71 12.37 -22.74
N LEU A 347 -16.57 11.66 -21.63
CA LEU A 347 -16.41 10.21 -21.56
C LEU A 347 -17.66 9.61 -20.91
N THR A 348 -18.42 8.74 -21.58
CA THR A 348 -19.57 8.09 -20.93
C THR A 348 -19.81 6.67 -21.40
N SER A 349 -20.38 5.86 -20.51
CA SER A 349 -20.80 4.48 -20.78
C SER A 349 -22.11 4.41 -21.57
N GLN A 350 -22.84 5.52 -21.69
CA GLN A 350 -24.13 5.61 -22.37
C GLN A 350 -24.03 6.62 -23.53
N ASP A 351 -24.04 6.11 -24.76
CA ASP A 351 -23.87 6.92 -25.98
C ASP A 351 -25.19 7.08 -26.74
N THR A 352 -26.08 7.95 -26.22
CA THR A 352 -27.36 8.25 -26.90
C THR A 352 -27.30 9.60 -27.63
N MET A 353 -28.09 9.74 -28.70
CA MET A 353 -28.25 11.02 -29.42
C MET A 353 -28.71 12.17 -28.52
N ILE A 354 -29.50 11.86 -27.50
CA ILE A 354 -30.00 12.84 -26.52
C ILE A 354 -28.85 13.34 -25.64
N ASP A 355 -27.99 12.43 -25.16
CA ASP A 355 -26.84 12.77 -24.32
C ASP A 355 -25.79 13.58 -25.08
N ARG A 356 -25.51 13.22 -26.34
CA ARG A 356 -24.62 14.01 -27.22
C ARG A 356 -25.15 15.44 -27.43
N THR A 357 -26.45 15.59 -27.66
CA THR A 357 -27.09 16.89 -27.85
C THR A 357 -27.00 17.74 -26.57
N ARG A 358 -27.29 17.14 -25.41
CA ARG A 358 -27.19 17.81 -24.10
C ARG A 358 -25.76 18.20 -23.76
N ALA A 359 -24.78 17.33 -24.03
CA ALA A 359 -23.36 17.62 -23.80
C ALA A 359 -22.90 18.82 -24.62
N LYS A 360 -23.29 18.87 -25.89
CA LYS A 360 -22.98 20.00 -26.78
C LYS A 360 -23.61 21.31 -26.29
N LEU A 361 -24.87 21.27 -25.84
CA LEU A 361 -25.54 22.43 -25.22
C LEU A 361 -24.88 22.89 -23.91
N ALA A 362 -24.30 21.95 -23.15
CA ALA A 362 -23.50 22.26 -21.95
C ALA A 362 -22.10 22.81 -22.27
N GLY A 363 -21.72 22.86 -23.55
CA GLY A 363 -20.45 23.41 -24.04
C GLY A 363 -19.33 22.39 -24.22
N ALA A 364 -19.61 21.09 -24.22
CA ALA A 364 -18.61 20.09 -24.55
C ALA A 364 -18.07 20.29 -25.97
N THR A 365 -16.77 20.09 -26.13
CA THR A 365 -16.07 20.17 -27.43
C THR A 365 -16.35 18.92 -28.26
N ASP A 366 -16.28 17.75 -27.63
CA ASP A 366 -16.55 16.47 -28.29
C ASP A 366 -16.92 15.37 -27.27
N PHE A 367 -17.09 14.15 -27.74
CA PHE A 367 -17.63 13.02 -26.98
C PHE A 367 -17.03 11.68 -27.42
N ILE A 368 -16.69 10.82 -26.46
CA ILE A 368 -16.18 9.46 -26.67
C ILE A 368 -16.90 8.48 -25.72
N ALA A 369 -17.25 7.30 -26.25
CA ALA A 369 -17.83 6.23 -25.44
C ALA A 369 -16.75 5.51 -24.60
N LYS A 370 -17.11 5.08 -23.39
CA LYS A 370 -16.26 4.26 -22.53
C LYS A 370 -16.39 2.77 -22.87
N PRO A 371 -15.29 1.99 -22.84
CA PRO A 371 -13.90 2.44 -22.68
C PRO A 371 -13.38 3.11 -23.98
N PRO A 372 -12.58 4.19 -23.88
CA PRO A 372 -12.09 4.88 -25.06
C PRO A 372 -11.08 4.00 -25.83
N GLU A 373 -11.31 3.80 -27.12
CA GLU A 373 -10.32 3.18 -27.99
C GLU A 373 -9.10 4.10 -28.14
N ALA A 374 -7.91 3.58 -27.84
CA ALA A 374 -6.66 4.36 -27.82
C ALA A 374 -6.43 5.16 -29.12
N LYS A 375 -6.71 4.55 -30.27
CA LYS A 375 -6.53 5.20 -31.57
C LYS A 375 -7.46 6.40 -31.76
N VAL A 376 -8.73 6.26 -31.38
CA VAL A 376 -9.75 7.31 -31.50
C VAL A 376 -9.41 8.48 -30.55
N LEU A 377 -9.09 8.16 -29.29
CA LEU A 377 -8.70 9.18 -28.31
C LEU A 377 -7.47 9.97 -28.76
N LEU A 378 -6.41 9.30 -29.23
CA LEU A 378 -5.18 9.97 -29.69
C LEU A 378 -5.41 10.83 -30.93
N GLN A 379 -6.25 10.39 -31.87
CA GLN A 379 -6.63 11.19 -33.02
C GLN A 379 -7.35 12.48 -32.60
N MET A 380 -8.29 12.38 -31.66
CA MET A 380 -9.02 13.55 -31.15
C MET A 380 -8.11 14.52 -30.40
N LEU A 381 -7.21 13.99 -29.56
CA LEU A 381 -6.22 14.82 -28.86
C LEU A 381 -5.30 15.55 -29.82
N ASN A 382 -4.78 14.88 -30.84
CA ASN A 382 -3.94 15.52 -31.85
C ASN A 382 -4.69 16.65 -32.59
N ASN A 383 -5.95 16.45 -32.95
CA ASN A 383 -6.75 17.47 -33.62
C ASN A 383 -7.04 18.69 -32.74
N LEU A 384 -7.14 18.51 -31.43
CA LEU A 384 -7.52 19.57 -30.48
C LEU A 384 -6.33 20.28 -29.83
N LEU A 385 -5.16 19.63 -29.76
CA LEU A 385 -3.97 20.13 -29.07
C LEU A 385 -2.85 20.59 -30.00
N LEU A 386 -2.86 20.21 -31.29
CA LEU A 386 -1.82 20.55 -32.26
C LEU A 386 -2.26 21.57 -33.33
N ASN A 387 -3.43 22.19 -33.17
CA ASN A 387 -3.95 23.25 -34.04
C ASN A 387 -3.91 24.62 -33.36
#